data_AF-A0A811NUT9-F1
#
_entry.id   AF-A0A811NUT9-F1
#
_cell.length_a   1.000
_cell.length_b   1.000
_cell.length_c   1.000
_cell.angle_alpha   90.00
_cell.angle_beta   90.00
_cell.angle_gamma   90.00
#
_symmetry.space_group_name_H-M   'P 1'
#
loop_
_entity.id
_entity.type
_entity.pdbx_description
1 polymer ?
#
loop_
_entity_poly.entity_id
_entity_poly.type
_entity_poly.pdbx_seq_one_letter_code
_entity_poly.pdbx_strand_id
1 'polypeptide(L)'
;MAYCQELDYSSEEVRSVAGGFGRYGGGGQQHVVKEKFEEVDTVSRTGGSVQQHVVKEKFEEVDTVSRTGGHHGHHGGHGVVVRETRVEEDFNTCTGEFHERKESFVARAN
;
A
#
# COMPACT_ATOMS: atom_id res chain seq x y z
N MET A 1 -6.91 32.01 -19.71
CA MET A 1 -5.99 31.07 -19.06
C MET A 1 -6.70 30.55 -17.82
N ALA A 2 -7.26 29.34 -17.87
CA ALA A 2 -8.02 28.77 -16.76
C ALA A 2 -7.04 28.11 -15.78
N TYR A 3 -7.15 28.47 -14.51
CA TYR A 3 -6.36 27.88 -13.43
C TYR A 3 -7.28 26.86 -12.73
N CYS A 4 -6.96 25.57 -12.87
CA CYS A 4 -7.60 24.49 -12.12
C CYS A 4 -7.03 24.50 -10.70
N GLN A 5 -7.87 24.27 -9.68
CA GLN A 5 -7.41 24.05 -8.31
C GLN A 5 -7.45 22.54 -8.07
N GLU A 6 -6.29 21.96 -7.81
CA GLU A 6 -6.12 20.59 -7.37
C GLU A 6 -6.13 20.60 -5.84
N LEU A 7 -6.99 19.79 -5.23
CA LEU A 7 -6.98 19.54 -3.78
C LEU A 7 -6.41 18.15 -3.56
N ASP A 8 -5.18 18.10 -3.05
CA ASP A 8 -4.47 16.86 -2.74
C ASP A 8 -4.61 16.53 -1.25
N TYR A 9 -5.26 15.43 -0.92
CA TYR A 9 -5.24 14.83 0.41
C TYR A 9 -4.44 13.54 0.39
N SER A 10 -3.49 13.36 1.31
CA SER A 10 -2.75 12.09 1.43
C SER A 10 -2.56 11.68 2.88
N SER A 11 -2.77 10.39 3.17
CA SER A 11 -2.49 9.76 4.45
C SER A 11 -1.65 8.50 4.28
N GLU A 12 -0.83 8.20 5.29
CA GLU A 12 -0.05 6.96 5.37
C GLU A 12 -0.22 6.36 6.77
N GLU A 13 -0.59 5.08 6.83
CA GLU A 13 -0.66 4.30 8.07
C GLU A 13 0.29 3.10 7.98
N VAL A 14 1.06 2.86 9.05
CA VAL A 14 1.95 1.70 9.15
C VAL A 14 1.54 0.87 10.36
N ARG A 15 1.15 -0.37 10.13
CA ARG A 15 0.74 -1.35 11.15
C ARG A 15 1.78 -2.46 11.20
N SER A 16 2.52 -2.54 12.29
CA SER A 16 3.46 -3.63 12.54
C SER A 16 2.83 -4.65 13.49
N VAL A 17 2.58 -5.87 13.01
CA VAL A 17 2.15 -6.98 13.85
C VAL A 17 3.37 -7.84 14.18
N ALA A 18 3.90 -7.66 15.38
CA ALA A 18 4.85 -8.61 15.95
C ALA A 18 4.07 -9.87 16.35
N GLY A 19 4.02 -10.85 15.45
CA GLY A 19 3.38 -12.15 15.68
C GLY A 19 4.17 -12.99 16.69
N GLY A 20 3.95 -12.75 17.98
CA GLY A 20 4.34 -13.66 19.05
C GLY A 20 3.43 -14.89 19.09
N PHE A 21 3.57 -15.82 18.12
CA PHE A 21 2.96 -17.14 18.19
C PHE A 21 4.02 -18.21 18.34
N GLY A 22 4.48 -18.40 19.58
CA GLY A 22 5.41 -19.46 19.92
C GLY A 22 5.89 -19.34 21.36
N ARG A 23 5.17 -20.00 22.27
CA ARG A 23 5.79 -20.51 23.49
C ARG A 23 6.96 -21.39 23.00
N TYR A 24 8.18 -21.13 23.47
CA TYR A 24 9.43 -21.85 23.17
C TYR A 24 10.14 -21.52 21.83
N GLY A 25 11.30 -20.87 21.91
CA GLY A 25 12.36 -20.88 20.87
C GLY A 25 12.37 -19.68 19.92
N GLY A 26 13.42 -18.86 19.99
CA GLY A 26 13.52 -17.57 19.31
C GLY A 26 13.62 -17.62 17.78
N GLY A 27 12.65 -16.97 17.14
CA GLY A 27 12.70 -16.54 15.74
C GLY A 27 11.65 -15.45 15.54
N GLY A 28 12.08 -14.20 15.43
CA GLY A 28 11.17 -13.06 15.25
C GLY A 28 10.66 -13.02 13.81
N GLN A 29 9.40 -13.38 13.59
CA GLN A 29 8.67 -13.03 12.38
C GLN A 29 8.14 -11.60 12.55
N GLN A 30 8.51 -10.69 11.64
CA GLN A 30 7.91 -9.35 11.61
C GLN A 30 7.01 -9.27 10.40
N HIS A 31 5.75 -8.91 10.65
CA HIS A 31 4.75 -8.62 9.63
C HIS A 31 4.45 -7.12 9.69
N VAL A 32 4.67 -6.42 8.59
CA VAL A 32 4.46 -4.98 8.48
C VAL A 32 3.52 -4.73 7.32
N VAL A 33 2.42 -4.02 7.58
CA VAL A 33 1.50 -3.55 6.55
C VAL A 33 1.61 -2.03 6.51
N LYS A 34 1.90 -1.48 5.33
CA LYS A 34 1.82 -0.04 5.07
C LYS A 34 0.68 0.23 4.11
N GLU A 35 -0.11 1.23 4.45
CA GLU A 35 -1.27 1.68 3.70
C GLU A 35 -1.04 3.15 3.36
N LYS A 36 -1.08 3.51 2.08
CA LYS A 36 -1.04 4.90 1.62
C LYS A 36 -2.31 5.19 0.85
N PHE A 37 -2.96 6.28 1.21
CA PHE A 37 -4.13 6.83 0.55
C PHE A 37 -3.81 8.22 -0.01
N GLU A 38 -4.29 8.50 -1.21
CA GLU A 38 -4.19 9.80 -1.87
C GLU A 38 -5.50 10.09 -2.62
N GLU A 39 -6.13 11.21 -2.32
CA GLU A 39 -7.35 11.69 -2.94
C GLU A 39 -7.06 13.03 -3.61
N VAL A 40 -7.39 13.13 -4.89
CA VAL A 40 -7.15 14.30 -5.72
C VAL A 40 -8.46 14.75 -6.35
N ASP A 41 -8.92 15.93 -5.95
CA ASP A 41 -10.07 16.58 -6.55
C ASP A 41 -9.62 17.68 -7.50
N THR A 42 -10.02 17.57 -8.77
CA THR A 42 -9.83 18.64 -9.75
C THR A 42 -11.11 19.46 -9.85
N VAL A 43 -11.04 20.74 -9.47
CA VAL A 43 -12.20 21.65 -9.48
C VAL A 43 -12.11 22.65 -10.63
N SER A 44 -13.20 22.79 -11.40
CA SER A 44 -13.31 23.89 -12.38
C SER A 44 -13.88 25.15 -11.77
N ARG A 45 -13.19 26.28 -11.97
CA ARG A 45 -13.63 27.60 -11.48
C ARG A 45 -14.88 28.13 -12.19
N THR A 46 -15.26 27.59 -13.35
CA THR A 46 -16.42 28.09 -14.11
C THR A 46 -17.77 27.72 -13.47
N GLY A 47 -17.79 26.86 -12.44
CA GLY A 47 -19.02 26.46 -11.73
C GLY A 47 -18.83 26.00 -10.28
N GLY A 48 -17.60 25.94 -9.76
CA GLY A 48 -17.33 25.52 -8.38
C GLY A 48 -17.56 24.03 -8.10
N SER A 49 -17.88 23.22 -9.12
CA SER A 49 -18.03 21.78 -9.00
C SER A 49 -16.70 21.05 -9.24
N VAL A 50 -16.43 20.03 -8.43
CA VAL A 50 -15.43 19.00 -8.74
C VAL A 50 -15.75 18.46 -10.13
N GLN A 51 -14.75 18.29 -10.99
CA GLN A 51 -14.89 17.74 -12.35
C GLN A 51 -14.31 16.34 -12.49
N GLN A 52 -13.30 16.04 -11.69
CA GLN A 52 -12.61 14.77 -11.68
C GLN A 52 -12.18 14.50 -10.23
N HIS A 53 -12.51 13.30 -9.75
CA HIS A 53 -12.19 12.81 -8.42
C HIS A 53 -11.37 11.55 -8.59
N VAL A 54 -10.11 11.59 -8.15
CA VAL A 54 -9.18 10.46 -8.28
C VAL A 54 -8.76 9.99 -6.90
N VAL A 55 -8.98 8.72 -6.62
CA VAL A 55 -8.53 8.06 -5.38
C VAL A 55 -7.45 7.06 -5.72
N LYS A 56 -6.33 7.09 -5.01
CA LYS A 56 -5.24 6.15 -5.14
C LYS A 56 -4.96 5.51 -3.79
N GLU A 57 -5.01 4.19 -3.75
CA GLU A 57 -4.66 3.39 -2.60
C GLU A 57 -3.45 2.51 -2.92
N LYS A 58 -2.49 2.45 -1.99
CA LYS A 58 -1.37 1.52 -2.04
C LYS A 58 -1.30 0.74 -0.73
N PHE A 59 -1.27 -0.57 -0.85
CA PHE A 59 -1.04 -1.52 0.25
C PHE A 59 0.31 -2.20 0.02
N GLU A 60 1.18 -2.17 1.02
CA GLU A 60 2.49 -2.86 1.01
C GLU A 60 2.58 -3.76 2.25
N GLU A 61 2.54 -5.07 2.04
CA GLU A 61 2.71 -6.09 3.06
C GLU A 61 4.13 -6.65 2.98
N VAL A 62 4.88 -6.55 4.08
CA VAL A 62 6.25 -7.06 4.22
C VAL A 62 6.27 -8.12 5.30
N ASP A 63 6.62 -9.33 4.89
CA ASP A 63 6.85 -10.47 5.77
C ASP A 63 8.33 -10.78 5.83
N THR A 64 8.90 -10.71 7.04
CA THR A 64 10.27 -11.16 7.30
C THR A 64 10.23 -12.49 8.04
N VAL A 65 10.80 -13.52 7.43
CA VAL A 65 10.91 -14.85 8.03
C VAL A 65 12.36 -15.07 8.45
N SER A 66 12.64 -14.80 9.73
CA SER A 66 13.92 -15.17 10.34
C SER A 66 13.86 -16.64 10.78
N ARG A 67 14.47 -17.53 10.01
CA ARG A 67 14.72 -18.91 10.46
C ARG A 67 15.97 -18.96 11.33
N THR A 68 15.86 -18.62 12.60
CA THR A 68 16.90 -18.93 13.60
C THR A 68 16.44 -20.12 14.44
N GLY A 69 17.19 -21.23 14.45
CA GLY A 69 17.05 -22.26 15.48
C GLY A 69 16.95 -23.71 15.03
N GLY A 70 17.86 -24.19 14.18
CA GLY A 70 18.19 -25.61 14.05
C GLY A 70 19.70 -25.76 14.23
N HIS A 71 20.13 -26.47 15.27
CA HIS A 71 21.53 -26.74 15.54
C HIS A 71 22.22 -27.38 14.32
N HIS A 72 23.47 -26.99 14.07
CA HIS A 72 24.39 -27.50 13.04
C HIS A 72 24.12 -27.03 11.60
N GLY A 73 25.04 -26.23 11.06
CA GLY A 73 25.25 -26.10 9.62
C GLY A 73 25.19 -24.67 9.10
N HIS A 74 26.18 -24.33 8.29
CA HIS A 74 26.36 -23.07 7.60
C HIS A 74 25.14 -22.63 6.75
N HIS A 75 24.96 -21.31 6.60
CA HIS A 75 24.04 -20.61 5.68
C HIS A 75 22.54 -20.60 6.06
N GLY A 76 22.13 -19.73 6.99
CA GLY A 76 20.71 -19.42 7.23
C GLY A 76 20.29 -18.12 6.55
N GLY A 77 19.68 -18.21 5.36
CA GLY A 77 19.15 -17.05 4.61
C GLY A 77 17.95 -16.41 5.30
N HIS A 78 17.89 -15.08 5.27
CA HIS A 78 16.74 -14.29 5.72
C HIS A 78 15.76 -14.16 4.55
N GLY A 79 14.62 -14.83 4.64
CA GLY A 79 13.57 -14.71 3.62
C GLY A 79 12.75 -13.45 3.83
N VAL A 80 12.57 -12.64 2.78
CA VAL A 80 11.65 -11.50 2.78
C VAL A 80 10.64 -11.68 1.66
N VAL A 81 9.36 -11.53 1.98
CA VAL A 81 8.28 -11.49 1.01
C VAL A 81 7.66 -10.11 1.08
N VAL A 82 7.53 -9.45 -0.08
CA VAL A 82 6.84 -8.17 -0.22
C VAL A 82 5.67 -8.37 -1.16
N ARG A 83 4.47 -7.98 -0.73
CA ARG A 83 3.27 -7.92 -1.56
C ARG A 83 2.84 -6.47 -1.65
N GLU A 84 2.64 -5.99 -2.86
CA GLU A 84 2.14 -4.64 -3.11
C GLU A 84 0.82 -4.74 -3.86
N THR A 85 -0.16 -3.95 -3.49
CA THR A 85 -1.39 -3.74 -4.27
C THR A 85 -1.62 -2.26 -4.45
N ARG A 86 -1.91 -1.82 -5.67
CA ARG A 86 -2.26 -0.45 -6.02
C ARG A 86 -3.66 -0.45 -6.61
N VAL A 87 -4.49 0.49 -6.16
CA VAL A 87 -5.81 0.76 -6.69
C VAL A 87 -5.85 2.24 -7.07
N GLU A 88 -6.29 2.54 -8.28
CA GLU A 88 -6.59 3.89 -8.74
C GLU A 88 -8.03 3.92 -9.25
N GLU A 89 -8.86 4.72 -8.62
CA GLU A 89 -10.24 4.99 -8.99
C GLU A 89 -10.31 6.41 -9.56
N ASP A 90 -10.86 6.57 -10.76
CA ASP A 90 -11.04 7.84 -11.44
C ASP A 90 -12.53 8.03 -11.74
N PHE A 91 -13.11 9.07 -11.14
CA PHE A 91 -14.50 9.42 -11.27
C PHE A 91 -14.64 10.79 -11.95
N ASN A 92 -15.20 10.79 -13.14
CA ASN A 92 -15.59 12.01 -13.84
C ASN A 92 -16.99 12.41 -13.34
N THR A 93 -17.03 13.38 -12.42
CA THR A 93 -18.28 13.89 -11.85
C THR A 93 -19.17 14.60 -12.88
N CYS A 94 -18.63 15.01 -14.02
CA CYS A 94 -19.38 15.69 -15.08
C CYS A 94 -20.14 14.70 -15.98
N THR A 95 -19.49 13.58 -16.34
CA THR A 95 -20.07 12.54 -17.21
C THR A 95 -20.68 11.38 -16.42
N GLY A 96 -20.30 11.24 -15.15
CA GLY A 96 -20.59 10.08 -14.31
C GLY A 96 -19.74 8.86 -14.66
N GLU A 97 -18.72 8.99 -15.50
CA GLU A 97 -17.83 7.89 -15.88
C GLU A 97 -16.93 7.49 -14.71
N PHE A 98 -16.75 6.19 -14.54
CA PHE A 98 -15.93 5.61 -13.49
C PHE A 98 -14.93 4.63 -14.11
N HIS A 99 -13.66 4.79 -13.77
CA HIS A 99 -12.58 3.91 -14.20
C HIS A 99 -11.81 3.42 -12.97
N GLU A 100 -11.70 2.10 -12.83
CA GLU A 100 -10.88 1.47 -11.81
C GLU A 100 -9.69 0.77 -12.47
N ARG A 101 -8.49 0.99 -11.93
CA ARG A 101 -7.29 0.22 -12.24
C ARG A 101 -6.72 -0.37 -10.96
N LYS A 102 -6.59 -1.70 -10.95
CA LYS A 102 -6.01 -2.45 -9.83
C LYS A 102 -4.82 -3.27 -10.31
N GLU A 103 -3.70 -3.14 -9.61
CA GLU A 103 -2.47 -3.87 -9.88
C GLU A 103 -1.95 -4.52 -8.59
N SER A 104 -1.43 -5.75 -8.69
CA SER A 104 -0.83 -6.46 -7.56
C SER A 104 0.52 -7.05 -7.96
N PHE A 105 1.52 -6.86 -7.09
CA PHE A 105 2.89 -7.33 -7.28
C PHE A 105 3.31 -8.17 -6.08
N VAL A 106 4.08 -9.23 -6.33
CA VAL A 106 4.68 -10.05 -5.28
C VAL A 106 6.16 -10.23 -5.59
N ALA A 107 7.02 -9.82 -4.65
CA ALA A 107 8.46 -10.00 -4.72
C ALA A 107 8.93 -10.87 -3.54
N ARG A 108 9.89 -11.75 -3.79
CA ARG A 108 10.47 -12.62 -2.76
C ARG A 108 11.98 -12.64 -2.88
N ALA A 109 12.66 -12.43 -1.76
CA ALA A 109 14.10 -12.63 -1.57
C ALA A 109 14.32 -13.79 -0.58
N ASN A 110 15.35 -14.63 -0.81
CA ASN A 110 15.76 -15.73 0.07
C ASN A 110 17.23 -15.60 0.46
#